data_AF-A0A831PEC5-F1
#
_entry.id   AF-A0A831PEC5-F1
#
_cell.length_a   1.000
_cell.length_b   1.000
_cell.length_c   1.000
_cell.angle_alpha   90.00
_cell.angle_beta   90.00
_cell.angle_gamma   90.00
#
_symmetry.space_group_name_H-M   'P 1'
#
loop_
_entity.id
_entity.type
_entity.pdbx_description
1 polymer ?
#
loop_
_entity_poly.entity_id
_entity_poly.type
_entity_poly.pdbx_seq_one_letter_code
_entity_poly.pdbx_strand_id
1 'polypeptide(L)'
;MKLGAFYKGSDLRKPTGGKKRKVRKTKKKALGGGPPQIPKLGENDVRHVERVRGGNVKVRAREVRYANVYVPKERKHVKSKILSIVSTPANPDFARRNFIVKGAIIQTEVGKAVVTSRPGQDGVVNAVLIE
;
A
#
# COMPACT_ATOMS: atom_id res chain seq x y z
N MET A 1 18.30 9.78 -6.91
CA MET A 1 19.07 9.19 -5.78
C MET A 1 18.12 8.61 -4.75
N LYS A 2 18.16 7.30 -4.45
CA LYS A 2 17.43 6.74 -3.30
C LYS A 2 18.11 7.24 -2.02
N LEU A 3 17.48 8.16 -1.31
CA LEU A 3 17.94 8.67 -0.03
C LEU A 3 18.22 7.49 0.92
N GLY A 4 19.46 7.35 1.38
CA GLY A 4 19.91 6.31 2.30
C GLY A 4 19.32 6.39 3.71
N ALA A 5 18.26 7.17 3.90
CA ALA A 5 17.67 7.50 5.19
C ALA A 5 16.66 6.46 5.71
N PHE A 6 16.09 5.62 4.84
CA PHE A 6 15.02 4.68 5.22
C PHE A 6 15.55 3.26 5.32
N TYR A 7 15.84 2.80 6.54
CA TYR A 7 16.12 1.40 6.83
C TYR A 7 15.54 1.03 8.21
N LYS A 8 15.01 -0.19 8.34
CA LYS A 8 14.61 -0.72 9.65
C LYS A 8 15.86 -1.24 10.35
N GLY A 9 16.38 -0.46 11.28
CA GLY A 9 17.49 -0.86 12.15
C GLY A 9 17.04 -1.75 13.30
N SER A 10 18.00 -2.29 14.05
CA SER A 10 17.73 -2.79 15.40
C SER A 10 17.29 -1.63 16.29
N ASP A 11 16.42 -1.91 17.27
CA ASP A 11 16.03 -0.90 18.25
C ASP A 11 17.23 -0.25 18.93
N LEU A 12 17.07 1.03 19.29
CA LEU A 12 18.11 1.81 19.96
C LEU A 12 18.32 1.36 21.42
N ARG A 13 17.38 0.60 21.99
CA ARG A 13 17.40 0.11 23.37
C ARG A 13 17.19 -1.42 23.43
N LYS A 14 17.66 -2.02 24.51
CA LYS A 14 17.34 -3.40 24.89
C LYS A 14 15.92 -3.47 25.48
N PRO A 15 15.26 -4.64 25.48
CA PRO A 15 14.00 -4.82 26.21
C PRO A 15 14.11 -4.38 27.67
N THR A 16 15.28 -4.58 28.29
CA THR A 16 15.61 -4.14 29.66
C THR A 16 15.94 -2.64 29.80
N GLY A 17 15.79 -1.84 28.74
CA GLY A 17 16.00 -0.39 28.77
C GLY A 17 17.43 0.09 28.49
N GLY A 18 18.44 -0.78 28.60
CA GLY A 18 19.84 -0.42 28.34
C GLY A 18 20.07 0.06 26.89
N LYS A 19 20.88 1.12 26.71
CA LYS A 19 21.21 1.69 25.39
C LYS A 19 22.02 0.69 24.55
N LYS A 20 21.58 0.40 23.32
CA LYS A 20 22.33 -0.46 22.38
C LYS A 20 23.33 0.37 21.58
N ARG A 21 24.58 -0.09 21.53
CA ARG A 21 25.62 0.48 20.66
C ARG A 21 25.45 -0.03 19.22
N LYS A 22 25.66 0.84 18.23
CA LYS A 22 25.72 0.42 16.82
C LYS A 22 27.01 -0.37 16.59
N VAL A 23 26.88 -1.63 16.17
CA VAL A 23 28.03 -2.53 15.90
C VAL A 23 28.63 -2.30 14.51
N ARG A 24 27.82 -1.85 13.54
CA ARG A 24 28.24 -1.69 12.13
C ARG A 24 27.51 -0.56 11.44
N LYS A 25 28.09 -0.07 10.34
CA LYS A 25 27.44 0.87 9.41
C LYS A 25 26.29 0.16 8.65
N THR A 26 25.30 0.94 8.23
CA THR A 26 24.14 0.44 7.46
C THR A 26 24.60 -0.08 6.10
N LYS A 27 24.25 -1.33 5.78
CA LYS A 27 24.56 -1.94 4.49
C LYS A 27 23.44 -1.67 3.48
N LYS A 28 23.76 -1.58 2.18
CA LYS A 28 22.79 -1.37 1.09
C LYS A 28 21.60 -2.35 1.13
N LYS A 29 21.80 -3.58 1.64
CA LYS A 29 20.74 -4.59 1.79
C LYS A 29 19.66 -4.26 2.81
N ALA A 30 19.94 -3.37 3.75
CA ALA A 30 18.97 -2.94 4.77
C ALA A 30 18.09 -1.77 4.30
N LEU A 31 18.43 -1.11 3.18
CA LEU A 31 17.71 0.05 2.70
C LEU A 31 16.32 -0.35 2.19
N GLY A 32 15.28 0.31 2.69
CA GLY A 32 13.87 0.07 2.38
C GLY A 32 13.37 0.74 1.10
N GLY A 33 14.24 1.49 0.40
CA GLY A 33 13.93 2.04 -0.92
C GLY A 33 13.14 3.35 -0.94
N GLY A 34 12.95 4.02 0.20
CA GLY A 34 12.33 5.35 0.29
C GLY A 34 11.11 5.41 1.21
N PRO A 35 10.42 6.57 1.29
CA PRO A 35 9.18 6.70 2.05
C PRO A 35 8.06 5.84 1.44
N PRO A 36 7.06 5.43 2.25
CA PRO A 36 5.91 4.71 1.74
C PRO A 36 5.16 5.57 0.72
N GLN A 37 5.00 5.05 -0.50
CA GLN A 37 4.11 5.65 -1.49
C GLN A 37 2.72 5.05 -1.24
N ILE A 38 1.82 5.88 -0.72
CA ILE A 38 0.43 5.50 -0.50
C ILE A 38 -0.37 5.96 -1.73
N PRO A 39 -0.99 5.03 -2.46
CA PRO A 39 -1.82 5.37 -3.61
C PRO A 39 -3.01 6.25 -3.20
N LYS A 40 -3.34 7.22 -4.04
CA LYS A 40 -4.54 8.05 -3.89
C LYS A 40 -5.63 7.59 -4.85
N LEU A 41 -6.88 7.81 -4.47
CA LEU A 41 -7.99 7.80 -5.41
C LEU A 41 -7.89 9.08 -6.26
N GLY A 42 -8.03 8.91 -7.56
CA GLY A 42 -8.06 10.01 -8.50
C GLY A 42 -8.52 9.54 -9.87
N GLU A 43 -8.53 10.46 -10.84
CA GLU A 43 -9.07 10.18 -12.16
C GLU A 43 -8.09 9.46 -13.07
N ASN A 44 -6.79 9.62 -12.80
CA ASN A 44 -5.72 9.02 -13.58
C ASN A 44 -5.32 7.67 -12.97
N ASP A 45 -5.02 6.67 -13.81
CA ASP A 45 -4.51 5.37 -13.36
C ASP A 45 -2.97 5.33 -13.51
N VAL A 46 -2.29 6.13 -12.67
CA VAL A 46 -0.83 6.33 -12.76
C VAL A 46 -0.09 5.24 -12.00
N ARG A 47 0.69 4.46 -12.73
CA ARG A 47 1.60 3.43 -12.19
C ARG A 47 3.05 3.76 -12.50
N HIS A 48 3.93 3.53 -11.54
CA HIS A 48 5.36 3.71 -11.69
C HIS A 48 6.09 2.38 -11.59
N VAL A 49 6.96 2.10 -12.56
CA VAL A 49 7.79 0.90 -12.61
C VAL A 49 9.12 1.19 -11.93
N GLU A 50 9.47 0.44 -10.90
CA GLU A 50 10.68 0.66 -10.12
C GLU A 50 11.54 -0.59 -10.05
N ARG A 51 12.82 -0.46 -10.42
CA ARG A 51 13.82 -1.51 -10.22
C ARG A 51 14.11 -1.70 -8.73
N VAL A 52 14.01 -2.95 -8.28
CA VAL A 52 14.36 -3.36 -6.92
C VAL A 52 15.66 -4.16 -6.91
N ARG A 53 16.10 -4.55 -5.70
CA ARG A 53 17.30 -5.37 -5.53
C ARG A 53 17.09 -6.75 -6.17
N GLY A 54 18.15 -7.30 -6.76
CA GLY A 54 18.13 -8.65 -7.35
C GLY A 54 17.66 -8.70 -8.80
N GLY A 55 17.58 -7.56 -9.50
CA GLY A 55 17.18 -7.52 -10.91
C GLY A 55 15.67 -7.47 -11.14
N ASN A 56 14.88 -7.71 -10.09
CA ASN A 56 13.42 -7.65 -10.17
C ASN A 56 12.90 -6.23 -10.34
N VAL A 57 11.66 -6.14 -10.80
CA VAL A 57 10.93 -4.89 -11.02
C VAL A 57 9.60 -4.96 -10.28
N LYS A 58 9.19 -3.85 -9.66
CA LYS A 58 7.87 -3.71 -9.02
C LYS A 58 7.08 -2.59 -9.68
N VAL A 59 5.77 -2.80 -9.80
CA VAL A 59 4.83 -1.79 -10.26
C VAL A 59 4.15 -1.19 -9.03
N ARG A 60 4.29 0.12 -8.83
CA ARG A 60 3.65 0.85 -7.72
C ARG A 60 2.54 1.72 -8.25
N ALA A 61 1.34 1.62 -7.67
CA ALA A 61 0.26 2.54 -7.97
C ALA A 61 0.47 3.86 -7.22
N ARG A 62 0.36 4.99 -7.92
CA ARG A 62 0.32 6.35 -7.33
C ARG A 62 -1.10 6.89 -7.26
N GLU A 63 -1.85 6.70 -8.33
CA GLU A 63 -3.23 7.13 -8.46
C GLU A 63 -4.02 5.98 -9.08
N VAL A 64 -5.22 5.70 -8.56
CA VAL A 64 -6.05 4.58 -9.00
C VAL A 64 -7.50 5.03 -9.13
N ARG A 65 -8.14 4.61 -10.22
CA ARG A 65 -9.57 4.85 -10.52
C ARG A 65 -10.46 3.61 -10.43
N TYR A 66 -9.88 2.44 -10.71
CA TYR A 66 -10.62 1.19 -10.84
C TYR A 66 -10.16 0.17 -9.80
N ALA A 67 -11.11 -0.62 -9.30
CA ALA A 67 -10.85 -1.80 -8.49
C ALA A 67 -11.37 -3.04 -9.22
N ASN A 68 -10.68 -4.17 -9.03
CA ASN A 68 -11.23 -5.46 -9.36
C ASN A 68 -11.97 -6.00 -8.14
N VAL A 69 -13.31 -6.00 -8.19
CA VAL A 69 -14.17 -6.42 -7.08
C VAL A 69 -14.63 -7.85 -7.31
N TYR A 70 -14.34 -8.72 -6.34
CA TYR A 70 -14.89 -10.06 -6.29
C TYR A 70 -16.27 -10.05 -5.63
N VAL A 71 -17.27 -10.59 -6.32
CA VAL A 71 -18.64 -10.78 -5.82
C VAL A 71 -18.80 -12.23 -5.36
N PRO A 72 -18.86 -12.51 -4.04
CA PRO A 72 -18.91 -13.88 -3.52
C PRO A 72 -20.12 -14.68 -4.01
N LYS A 73 -21.31 -14.06 -4.05
CA LYS A 73 -22.55 -14.68 -4.57
C LYS A 73 -22.42 -15.24 -5.99
N GLU A 74 -21.86 -14.45 -6.90
CA GLU A 74 -21.76 -14.82 -8.31
C GLU A 74 -20.45 -15.55 -8.65
N ARG A 75 -19.50 -15.60 -7.71
CA ARG A 75 -18.13 -16.10 -7.89
C ARG A 75 -17.42 -15.46 -9.09
N LYS A 76 -17.71 -14.19 -9.36
CA LYS A 76 -17.17 -13.42 -10.49
C LYS A 76 -16.38 -12.20 -10.03
N HIS A 77 -15.47 -11.78 -10.89
CA HIS A 77 -14.65 -10.59 -10.73
C HIS A 77 -15.16 -9.51 -11.69
N VAL A 78 -15.48 -8.33 -11.14
CA VAL A 78 -15.99 -7.20 -11.91
C VAL A 78 -15.05 -6.01 -11.74
N LYS A 79 -14.60 -5.43 -12.86
CA LYS A 79 -13.86 -4.18 -12.84
C LYS A 79 -14.86 -3.04 -12.62
N SER A 80 -14.79 -2.38 -11.48
CA SER A 80 -15.71 -1.30 -11.11
C SER A 80 -14.94 -0.01 -10.79
N LYS A 81 -15.61 1.13 -11.00
CA LYS A 81 -15.05 2.42 -10.60
C LYS A 81 -15.14 2.59 -9.08
N ILE A 82 -14.08 3.14 -8.49
CA ILE A 82 -14.07 3.55 -7.08
C ILE A 82 -14.65 4.95 -6.99
N LEU A 83 -15.71 5.12 -6.19
CA LEU A 83 -16.38 6.41 -5.98
C LEU A 83 -15.74 7.17 -4.82
N SER A 84 -15.57 6.50 -3.68
CA SER A 84 -15.04 7.11 -2.45
C SER A 84 -14.45 6.05 -1.53
N ILE A 85 -13.67 6.49 -0.55
CA ILE A 85 -13.14 5.64 0.52
C ILE A 85 -13.95 5.93 1.78
N VAL A 86 -14.62 4.92 2.31
CA VAL A 86 -15.51 5.05 3.46
C VAL A 86 -14.70 5.03 4.75
N SER A 87 -13.85 4.03 4.92
CA SER A 87 -13.07 3.87 6.14
C SER A 87 -11.76 3.12 5.90
N THR A 88 -10.81 3.36 6.78
CA THR A 88 -9.48 2.77 6.75
C THR A 88 -9.11 2.28 8.15
N PRO A 89 -8.66 1.03 8.32
CA PRO A 89 -8.39 0.47 9.65
C PRO A 89 -7.15 1.09 10.32
N ALA A 90 -6.21 1.61 9.53
CA ALA A 90 -4.96 2.14 10.07
C ALA A 90 -5.08 3.56 10.65
N ASN A 91 -5.78 4.45 9.96
CA ASN A 91 -5.98 5.85 10.37
C ASN A 91 -7.20 6.43 9.63
N PRO A 92 -8.17 7.06 10.31
CA PRO A 92 -9.31 7.75 9.68
C PRO A 92 -8.92 8.88 8.72
N ASP A 93 -7.80 9.58 8.96
CA ASP A 93 -7.34 10.67 8.08
C ASP A 93 -6.97 10.20 6.67
N PHE A 94 -6.67 8.90 6.52
CA PHE A 94 -6.42 8.32 5.20
C PHE A 94 -7.69 8.26 4.35
N ALA A 95 -8.84 7.97 4.95
CA ALA A 95 -10.11 8.05 4.24
C ALA A 95 -10.40 9.50 3.81
N ARG A 96 -10.17 10.49 4.70
CA ARG A 96 -10.37 11.93 4.39
C ARG A 96 -9.49 12.42 3.24
N ARG A 97 -8.26 11.91 3.15
CA ARG A 97 -7.28 12.29 2.11
C ARG A 97 -7.32 11.37 0.89
N ASN A 98 -8.33 10.49 0.80
CA ASN A 98 -8.52 9.56 -0.31
C ASN A 98 -7.34 8.60 -0.55
N PHE A 99 -6.71 8.12 0.52
CA PHE A 99 -5.61 7.15 0.45
C PHE A 99 -6.09 5.70 0.51
N ILE A 100 -5.60 4.88 -0.41
CA ILE A 100 -5.95 3.45 -0.51
C ILE A 100 -4.88 2.60 0.17
N VAL A 101 -5.28 1.87 1.20
CA VAL A 101 -4.45 0.89 1.92
C VAL A 101 -5.11 -0.48 1.93
N LYS A 102 -4.31 -1.52 2.20
CA LYS A 102 -4.86 -2.86 2.43
C LYS A 102 -5.83 -2.80 3.61
N GLY A 103 -7.03 -3.35 3.45
CA GLY A 103 -8.11 -3.35 4.43
C GLY A 103 -9.00 -2.10 4.39
N ALA A 104 -8.76 -1.15 3.47
CA ALA A 104 -9.67 -0.02 3.29
C ALA A 104 -11.03 -0.49 2.79
N ILE A 105 -12.10 0.10 3.32
CA ILE A 105 -13.47 -0.05 2.82
C ILE A 105 -13.71 1.01 1.76
N ILE A 106 -13.96 0.58 0.54
CA ILE A 106 -14.21 1.43 -0.62
C ILE A 106 -15.66 1.32 -1.06
N GLN A 107 -16.20 2.42 -1.56
CA GLN A 107 -17.49 2.44 -2.23
C GLN A 107 -17.26 2.33 -3.75
N THR A 108 -17.85 1.30 -4.35
CA THR A 108 -17.77 1.05 -5.79
C THR A 108 -19.16 1.02 -6.40
N GLU A 109 -19.26 1.04 -7.73
CA GLU A 109 -20.53 0.95 -8.46
C GLU A 109 -21.35 -0.32 -8.11
N VAL A 110 -20.68 -1.41 -7.73
CA VAL A 110 -21.32 -2.68 -7.37
C VAL A 110 -21.74 -2.70 -5.89
N GLY A 111 -21.10 -1.89 -5.04
CA GLY A 111 -21.36 -1.86 -3.60
C GLY A 111 -20.13 -1.53 -2.76
N LYS A 112 -20.24 -1.75 -1.45
CA LYS A 112 -19.11 -1.59 -0.50
C LYS A 112 -18.18 -2.79 -0.61
N ALA A 113 -16.88 -2.56 -0.67
CA ALA A 113 -15.88 -3.63 -0.79
C ALA A 113 -14.65 -3.38 0.09
N VAL A 114 -14.02 -4.44 0.57
CA VAL A 114 -12.74 -4.39 1.31
C VAL A 114 -11.58 -4.62 0.36
N VAL A 115 -10.60 -3.73 0.36
CA VAL A 115 -9.36 -3.90 -0.40
C VAL A 115 -8.48 -4.98 0.22
N THR A 116 -8.11 -6.01 -0.54
CA THR A 116 -7.27 -7.13 -0.07
C THR A 116 -5.81 -7.03 -0.53
N SER A 117 -5.57 -6.35 -1.65
CA SER A 117 -4.24 -6.14 -2.25
C SER A 117 -3.40 -5.07 -1.54
N ARG A 118 -2.08 -5.01 -1.85
CA ARG A 118 -1.19 -3.90 -1.44
C ARG A 118 -0.79 -3.05 -2.66
N PRO A 119 -1.56 -2.02 -3.02
CA PRO A 119 -1.42 -1.40 -4.34
C PRO A 119 -0.10 -0.62 -4.51
N GLY A 120 0.49 -0.14 -3.42
CA GLY A 120 1.82 0.51 -3.43
C GLY A 120 3.00 -0.44 -3.69
N GLN A 121 2.79 -1.76 -3.75
CA GLN A 121 3.81 -2.77 -4.06
C GLN A 121 3.45 -3.62 -5.29
N ASP A 122 2.17 -3.97 -5.40
CA ASP A 122 1.67 -4.89 -6.43
C ASP A 122 1.12 -4.15 -7.65
N GLY A 123 0.75 -2.86 -7.49
CA GLY A 123 0.24 -2.01 -8.58
C GLY A 123 -1.22 -2.24 -8.96
N VAL A 124 -1.90 -3.18 -8.29
CA VAL A 124 -3.29 -3.56 -8.54
C VAL A 124 -4.13 -3.31 -7.28
N VAL A 125 -5.39 -2.91 -7.48
CA VAL A 125 -6.40 -2.81 -6.42
C VAL A 125 -7.42 -3.93 -6.61
N ASN A 126 -7.31 -4.97 -5.78
CA ASN A 126 -8.29 -6.03 -5.66
C ASN A 126 -9.11 -5.81 -4.39
N ALA A 127 -10.41 -6.02 -4.49
CA ALA A 127 -11.34 -5.90 -3.39
C ALA A 127 -12.36 -7.04 -3.38
N VAL A 128 -12.95 -7.28 -2.22
CA VAL A 128 -14.01 -8.27 -2.00
C VAL A 128 -15.25 -7.52 -1.53
N LEU A 129 -16.40 -7.77 -2.15
CA LEU A 129 -17.66 -7.15 -1.78
C LEU A 129 -18.05 -7.55 -0.35
N ILE A 130 -18.48 -6.56 0.44
CA ILE A 130 -19.05 -6.76 1.78
C ILE A 130 -20.56 -6.87 1.57
N GLU A 131 -21.10 -8.04 1.87
CA GLU A 131 -22.55 -8.27 1.88
C GLU A 131 -23.17 -7.81 3.20
#